data_AF-A0A954BZ93-F1
#
_entry.id   AF-A0A954BZ93-F1
#
_cell.length_a   1.000
_cell.length_b   1.000
_cell.length_c   1.000
_cell.angle_alpha   90.00
_cell.angle_beta   90.00
_cell.angle_gamma   90.00
#
_symmetry.space_group_name_H-M   'P 1'
#
loop_
_entity.id
_entity.type
_entity.pdbx_description
1 polymer ?
#
loop_
_entity_poly.entity_id
_entity_poly.type
_entity_poly.pdbx_seq_one_letter_code
_entity_poly.pdbx_strand_id
1 'polypeptide(L)'
;MAKQKLKSLDDYNHELRARLHRLRDRYQQIDIARRTGVPAPNVHRYMRSGKIPAEFCLALVDAFELSPDWLMRGEGDPVTSDVKASTAAKAGELLDLVKTMNAVARMRLGAVVGDRDRKKLRELSETLETFDRLRERMNENTRPVLSQLLEDLAEALAKLEIPRARVLRETAVELSRLCTDEAILERLDSLQSGVEYMTGRPDQALEYERRVFARRVRDGRLAGGDGLSLVMTLRDTGRIEEARRVCGAILSLLGDARENLPAVFEMRMFMGNFHVELGNMREGIVLLQECYPQIPPERRIAATILLVRGQVLAGLMGYHEAFHFGVRTSGSARLLLRLACFREDTELLEHASKNLLGRGVHDVPPDEYDSQRAALLLRASAGKSKASDFDRMVEKHPPVVATQAMRRLMLAVHGGQFARIASDKKALRSKVSETQAAFEALPPDLYPRCEFKVIHLRNMAALGKSKAWQEPAKALHNELQQWINNGYLGLGPLPDLPS
;
A
#
# COMPACT_ATOMS: atom_id res chain seq x y z
N MET A 1 -20.26 40.16 -4.03
CA MET A 1 -18.90 40.02 -3.46
C MET A 1 -18.64 41.17 -2.51
N ALA A 2 -18.79 40.95 -1.20
CA ALA A 2 -18.54 41.97 -0.19
C ALA A 2 -17.02 42.12 0.03
N LYS A 3 -16.51 43.36 -0.08
CA LYS A 3 -15.11 43.71 0.21
C LYS A 3 -14.85 43.51 1.71
N GLN A 4 -14.08 42.48 2.06
CA GLN A 4 -13.62 42.23 3.41
C GLN A 4 -12.63 43.34 3.81
N LYS A 5 -13.03 44.23 4.73
CA LYS A 5 -12.13 45.22 5.33
C LYS A 5 -10.98 44.46 6.03
N LEU A 6 -9.74 44.72 5.63
CA LEU A 6 -8.55 44.24 6.36
C LEU A 6 -8.62 44.77 7.80
N LYS A 7 -8.80 43.85 8.77
CA LYS A 7 -8.77 44.17 10.21
C LYS A 7 -7.38 44.67 10.58
N SER A 8 -7.31 45.62 11.52
CA SER A 8 -6.01 46.11 12.01
C SER A 8 -5.28 44.97 12.75
N LEU A 9 -3.94 45.04 12.82
CA LEU A 9 -3.13 44.03 13.52
C LEU A 9 -3.49 43.93 15.02
N ASP A 10 -4.00 45.03 15.59
CA ASP A 10 -4.45 45.08 16.98
C ASP A 10 -5.78 44.33 17.18
N ASP A 11 -6.71 44.44 16.23
CA ASP A 11 -7.96 43.66 16.23
C ASP A 11 -7.68 42.16 16.11
N TYR A 12 -6.72 41.80 15.25
CA TYR A 12 -6.30 40.41 15.06
C TYR A 12 -5.72 39.79 16.34
N ASN A 13 -4.82 40.51 17.01
CA ASN A 13 -4.24 40.06 18.28
C ASN A 13 -5.30 40.00 19.39
N HIS A 14 -6.31 40.87 19.37
CA HIS A 14 -7.40 40.84 20.33
C HIS A 14 -8.26 39.57 20.16
N GLU A 15 -8.62 39.22 18.93
CA GLU A 15 -9.40 38.01 18.63
C GLU A 15 -8.63 36.72 18.93
N LEU A 16 -7.33 36.69 18.61
CA LEU A 16 -6.46 35.57 18.95
C LEU A 16 -6.35 35.37 20.47
N ARG A 17 -6.21 36.46 21.25
CA ARG A 17 -6.22 36.39 22.72
C ARG A 17 -7.55 35.87 23.27
N ALA A 18 -8.69 36.28 22.68
CA ALA A 18 -10.00 35.76 23.08
C ALA A 18 -10.10 34.24 22.87
N ARG A 19 -9.48 33.70 21.82
CA ARG A 19 -9.38 32.24 21.59
C ARG A 19 -8.43 31.56 22.59
N LEU A 20 -7.29 32.17 22.90
CA LEU A 20 -6.38 31.67 23.94
C LEU A 20 -7.02 31.67 25.34
N HIS A 21 -7.88 32.63 25.65
CA HIS A 21 -8.64 32.62 26.90
C HIS A 21 -9.64 31.46 26.96
N ARG A 22 -10.33 31.15 25.85
CA ARG A 22 -11.19 29.96 25.78
C ARG A 22 -10.41 28.66 25.96
N LEU A 23 -9.16 28.61 25.49
CA LEU A 23 -8.27 27.47 25.73
C LEU A 23 -7.88 27.36 27.22
N ARG A 24 -7.63 28.50 27.88
CA ARG A 24 -7.32 28.57 29.31
C ARG A 24 -8.49 28.12 30.20
N ASP A 25 -9.73 28.30 29.75
CA ASP A 25 -10.90 27.81 30.48
C ASP A 25 -10.95 26.28 30.54
N ARG A 26 -10.23 25.60 29.65
CA ARG A 26 -10.11 24.12 29.60
C ARG A 26 -8.79 23.60 30.17
N TYR A 27 -7.71 24.37 30.09
CA TYR A 27 -6.38 23.96 30.51
C TYR A 27 -5.71 25.04 31.37
N GLN A 28 -5.13 24.63 32.50
CA GLN A 28 -4.42 25.58 33.36
C GLN A 28 -3.19 26.18 32.65
N GLN A 29 -2.82 27.42 32.97
CA GLN A 29 -1.68 28.10 32.34
C GLN A 29 -0.36 27.35 32.54
N ILE A 30 -0.20 26.68 33.68
CA ILE A 30 0.97 25.85 33.98
C ILE A 30 1.04 24.63 33.05
N ASP A 31 -0.11 24.03 32.71
CA ASP A 31 -0.17 22.93 31.75
C ASP A 31 0.12 23.38 30.32
N ILE A 32 -0.36 24.56 29.94
CA ILE A 32 -0.03 25.17 28.64
C ILE A 32 1.47 25.43 28.54
N ALA A 33 2.10 25.99 29.57
CA ALA A 33 3.54 26.20 29.62
C ALA A 33 4.32 24.89 29.51
N ARG A 34 3.94 23.88 30.28
CA ARG A 34 4.60 22.56 30.28
C ARG A 34 4.52 21.86 28.93
N ARG A 35 3.34 21.85 28.28
CA ARG A 35 3.12 21.10 27.03
C ARG A 35 3.64 21.81 25.79
N THR A 36 3.65 23.15 25.78
CA THR A 36 4.22 23.94 24.66
C THR A 36 5.73 24.17 24.78
N GLY A 37 6.34 23.87 25.93
CA GLY A 37 7.75 24.18 26.20
C GLY A 37 8.03 25.67 26.40
N VAL A 38 7.00 26.53 26.41
CA VAL A 38 7.14 27.97 26.62
C VAL A 38 7.09 28.30 28.11
N PRO A 39 8.03 29.10 28.65
CA PRO A 39 8.03 29.46 30.08
C PRO A 39 6.70 30.07 30.53
N ALA A 40 6.21 29.65 31.72
CA ALA A 40 4.94 30.13 32.28
C ALA A 40 4.80 31.68 32.34
N PRO A 41 5.85 32.46 32.64
CA PRO A 41 5.77 33.92 32.56
C PRO A 41 5.47 34.44 31.15
N ASN A 42 5.98 33.78 30.11
CA ASN A 42 5.75 34.16 28.71
C ASN A 42 4.33 33.77 28.26
N VAL A 43 3.85 32.59 28.65
CA VAL A 43 2.45 32.18 28.42
C VAL A 43 1.49 33.18 29.09
N HIS A 44 1.78 33.56 30.34
CA HIS A 44 1.00 34.56 31.07
C HIS A 44 1.00 35.92 30.36
N ARG A 45 2.18 36.35 29.86
CA ARG A 45 2.32 37.57 29.08
C ARG A 45 1.48 37.51 27.80
N TYR A 46 1.63 36.48 26.96
CA TYR A 46 0.90 36.36 25.68
C TYR A 46 -0.62 36.33 25.87
N MET A 47 -1.10 35.78 26.98
CA MET A 47 -2.53 35.76 27.30
C MET A 47 -3.07 37.10 27.82
N ARG A 48 -2.24 37.99 28.38
CA ARG A 48 -2.70 39.27 28.94
C ARG A 48 -2.33 40.48 28.09
N SER A 49 -1.12 40.54 27.55
CA SER A 49 -0.60 41.72 26.86
C SER A 49 0.58 41.40 25.92
N GLY A 50 0.74 42.24 24.89
CA GLY A 50 1.85 42.14 23.93
C GLY A 50 1.56 41.24 22.73
N LYS A 51 2.51 41.21 21.79
CA LYS A 51 2.41 40.45 20.53
C LYS A 51 2.53 38.94 20.80
N ILE A 52 1.66 38.16 20.18
CA ILE A 52 1.69 36.70 20.24
C ILE A 52 2.63 36.19 19.13
N PRO A 53 3.72 35.49 19.46
CA PRO A 53 4.61 34.91 18.45
C PRO A 53 3.93 33.79 17.67
N ALA A 54 4.26 33.66 16.39
CA ALA A 54 3.71 32.58 15.54
C ALA A 54 4.17 31.20 16.01
N GLU A 55 5.40 31.12 16.53
CA GLU A 55 6.00 29.92 17.09
C GLU A 55 5.20 29.39 18.29
N PHE A 56 4.64 30.30 19.09
CA PHE A 56 3.77 29.90 20.20
C PHE A 56 2.42 29.36 19.70
N CYS A 57 1.84 29.95 18.64
CA CYS A 57 0.62 29.44 18.04
C CYS A 57 0.82 28.04 17.42
N LEU A 58 1.95 27.79 16.77
CA LEU A 58 2.29 26.47 16.24
C LEU A 58 2.49 25.45 17.36
N ALA A 59 3.23 25.82 18.41
CA ALA A 59 3.40 24.96 19.58
C ALA A 59 2.07 24.62 20.27
N LEU A 60 1.09 25.53 20.24
CA LEU A 60 -0.26 25.26 20.74
C LEU A 60 -1.06 24.30 19.85
N VAL A 61 -0.96 24.45 18.52
CA VAL A 61 -1.56 23.54 17.55
C VAL A 61 -1.03 22.13 17.76
N ASP A 62 0.28 21.97 17.90
CA ASP A 62 0.90 20.66 18.05
C ASP A 62 0.63 20.05 19.44
N ALA A 63 0.74 20.84 20.51
CA ALA A 63 0.63 20.32 21.88
C ALA A 63 -0.82 20.00 22.32
N PHE A 64 -1.81 20.62 21.68
CA PHE A 64 -3.22 20.49 22.03
C PHE A 64 -4.11 20.05 20.85
N GLU A 65 -3.49 19.64 19.74
CA GLU A 65 -4.16 19.20 18.51
C GLU A 65 -5.24 20.20 18.04
N LEU A 66 -4.91 21.49 18.12
CA LEU A 66 -5.86 22.55 17.79
C LEU A 66 -5.97 22.74 16.27
N SER A 67 -7.17 23.06 15.80
CA SER A 67 -7.36 23.45 14.39
C SER A 67 -6.60 24.76 14.11
N PRO A 68 -5.66 24.77 13.14
CA PRO A 68 -4.95 26.00 12.76
C PRO A 68 -5.91 27.08 12.25
N ASP A 69 -6.96 26.69 11.53
CA ASP A 69 -7.97 27.61 11.00
C ASP A 69 -8.83 28.21 12.11
N TRP A 70 -9.17 27.43 13.15
CA TRP A 70 -9.85 27.96 14.32
C TRP A 70 -8.94 28.92 15.09
N LEU A 71 -7.70 28.52 15.37
CA LEU A 71 -6.79 29.34 16.17
C LEU A 71 -6.50 30.68 15.46
N MET A 72 -6.22 30.63 14.16
CA MET A 72 -5.77 31.80 13.41
C MET A 72 -6.90 32.66 12.87
N ARG A 73 -8.04 32.07 12.46
CA ARG A 73 -9.14 32.78 11.79
C ARG A 73 -10.45 32.74 12.58
N GLY A 74 -10.56 31.85 13.57
CA GLY A 74 -11.81 31.62 14.30
C GLY A 74 -12.84 30.83 13.51
N GLU A 75 -12.43 30.15 12.43
CA GLU A 75 -13.28 29.34 11.57
C GLU A 75 -13.24 27.88 12.03
N GLY A 76 -14.40 27.24 12.16
CA GLY A 76 -14.51 25.83 12.59
C GLY A 76 -14.41 25.62 14.10
N ASP A 77 -14.20 24.37 14.51
CA ASP A 77 -14.11 23.97 15.93
C ASP A 77 -12.65 23.93 16.45
N PRO A 78 -12.43 24.06 17.78
CA PRO A 78 -11.09 24.25 18.35
C PRO A 78 -10.12 23.07 18.20
N VAL A 79 -10.61 21.85 18.04
CA VAL A 79 -9.79 20.61 18.02
C VAL A 79 -9.98 19.91 16.67
N THR A 80 -8.90 19.40 16.07
CA THR A 80 -8.91 18.75 14.74
C THR A 80 -9.59 17.38 14.71
N SER A 81 -10.00 16.83 15.85
CA SER A 81 -10.81 15.61 15.90
C SER A 81 -12.27 15.95 15.64
N ASP A 82 -12.71 15.85 14.39
CA ASP A 82 -14.14 15.77 14.07
C ASP A 82 -14.66 14.40 14.52
N VAL A 83 -14.86 14.29 15.83
CA VAL A 83 -15.64 13.24 16.47
C VAL A 83 -16.81 13.99 17.09
N LYS A 84 -17.97 13.94 16.41
CA LYS A 84 -19.22 14.65 16.78
C LYS A 84 -19.38 14.65 18.31
N ALA A 85 -19.84 15.76 18.91
CA ALA A 85 -19.97 15.89 20.37
C ALA A 85 -20.77 14.74 21.04
N SER A 86 -21.69 14.10 20.32
CA SER A 86 -22.40 12.89 20.78
C SER A 86 -21.49 11.66 20.92
N THR A 87 -20.42 11.57 20.14
CA THR A 87 -19.42 10.51 20.16
C THR A 87 -18.39 10.72 21.28
N ALA A 88 -18.04 11.97 21.62
CA ALA A 88 -17.16 12.27 22.76
C ALA A 88 -17.81 11.97 24.12
N ALA A 89 -19.11 12.26 24.27
CA ALA A 89 -19.87 11.86 25.46
C ALA A 89 -19.96 10.34 25.60
N LYS A 90 -20.24 9.63 24.50
CA LYS A 90 -20.24 8.16 24.45
C LYS A 90 -18.86 7.56 24.73
N ALA A 91 -17.78 8.19 24.29
CA ALA A 91 -16.42 7.74 24.59
C ALA A 91 -16.10 7.84 26.09
N GLY A 92 -16.61 8.86 26.79
CA GLY A 92 -16.50 8.97 28.26
C GLY A 92 -17.23 7.85 29.00
N GLU A 93 -18.46 7.55 28.59
CA GLU A 93 -19.26 6.44 29.15
C GLU A 93 -18.59 5.07 28.93
N LEU A 94 -18.00 4.86 27.75
CA LEU A 94 -17.24 3.64 27.43
C LEU A 94 -15.99 3.48 28.30
N LEU A 95 -15.33 4.59 28.65
CA LEU A 95 -14.10 4.57 29.45
C LEU A 95 -14.36 4.17 30.91
N ASP A 96 -15.50 4.57 31.47
CA ASP A 96 -15.92 4.14 32.81
C ASP A 96 -16.40 2.67 32.83
N LEU A 97 -16.98 2.20 31.73
CA LEU A 97 -17.31 0.79 31.54
C LEU A 97 -16.07 -0.11 31.51
N VAL A 98 -15.02 0.29 30.76
CA VAL A 98 -13.72 -0.42 30.69
C VAL A 98 -13.06 -0.55 32.06
N LYS A 99 -13.06 0.51 32.86
CA LYS A 99 -12.49 0.48 34.22
C LYS A 99 -13.19 -0.55 35.10
N THR A 100 -14.51 -0.65 34.97
CA THR A 100 -15.35 -1.61 35.70
C THR A 100 -15.05 -3.05 35.24
N MET A 101 -14.91 -3.29 33.94
CA MET A 101 -14.52 -4.61 33.40
C MET A 101 -13.14 -5.07 33.87
N ASN A 102 -12.16 -4.17 33.90
CA ASN A 102 -10.80 -4.46 34.37
C ASN A 102 -10.72 -4.78 35.87
N ALA A 103 -11.69 -4.32 36.67
CA ALA A 103 -11.81 -4.69 38.07
C ALA A 103 -12.37 -6.12 38.22
N VAL A 104 -13.35 -6.49 37.39
CA VAL A 104 -13.99 -7.81 37.38
C VAL A 104 -13.05 -8.90 36.83
N ALA A 105 -12.32 -8.63 35.74
CA ALA A 105 -11.42 -9.61 35.11
C ALA A 105 -10.25 -10.05 36.03
N ARG A 106 -9.83 -9.17 36.97
CA ARG A 106 -8.79 -9.47 37.96
C ARG A 106 -9.24 -10.42 39.08
N MET A 107 -10.53 -10.76 39.17
CA MET A 107 -11.07 -11.60 40.25
C MET A 107 -10.93 -13.12 40.01
N ARG A 108 -10.28 -13.61 38.94
CA ARG A 108 -10.19 -15.07 38.69
C ARG A 108 -9.03 -15.79 39.40
N LEU A 109 -9.45 -16.58 40.40
CA LEU A 109 -9.15 -18.00 40.69
C LEU A 109 -7.74 -18.43 41.13
N GLY A 110 -7.57 -18.54 42.46
CA GLY A 110 -6.71 -19.55 43.09
C GLY A 110 -7.55 -20.57 43.87
N ALA A 111 -7.48 -21.84 43.44
CA ALA A 111 -7.90 -23.11 44.07
C ALA A 111 -9.24 -23.14 44.86
N VAL A 112 -10.23 -23.86 44.32
CA VAL A 112 -11.57 -24.05 44.89
C VAL A 112 -11.77 -25.53 45.26
N VAL A 113 -11.86 -25.84 46.56
CA VAL A 113 -12.34 -27.13 47.10
C VAL A 113 -13.02 -26.89 48.47
N GLY A 114 -14.36 -26.98 48.52
CA GLY A 114 -15.16 -27.10 49.76
C GLY A 114 -16.53 -26.38 49.73
N ASP A 115 -17.47 -26.79 50.59
CA ASP A 115 -18.87 -26.29 50.61
C ASP A 115 -19.04 -24.77 50.92
N ARG A 116 -17.98 -24.11 51.43
CA ARG A 116 -17.88 -22.63 51.50
C ARG A 116 -17.85 -21.96 50.11
N ASP A 117 -17.67 -22.74 49.06
CA ASP A 117 -17.49 -22.28 47.68
C ASP A 117 -18.81 -22.09 46.93
N ARG A 118 -19.96 -22.60 47.42
CA ARG A 118 -21.25 -22.34 46.74
C ARG A 118 -21.65 -20.87 46.74
N LYS A 119 -21.37 -20.14 47.83
CA LYS A 119 -21.66 -18.70 47.90
C LYS A 119 -20.73 -17.91 46.98
N LYS A 120 -19.43 -18.25 46.96
CA LYS A 120 -18.45 -17.64 46.03
C LYS A 120 -18.74 -17.98 44.57
N LEU A 121 -19.22 -19.18 44.27
CA LEU A 121 -19.65 -19.57 42.92
C LEU A 121 -20.91 -18.82 42.49
N ARG A 122 -21.85 -18.55 43.41
CA ARG A 122 -22.99 -17.66 43.13
C ARG A 122 -22.56 -16.21 42.92
N GLU A 123 -21.71 -15.67 43.78
CA GLU A 123 -21.14 -14.32 43.62
C GLU A 123 -20.35 -14.20 42.30
N LEU A 124 -19.62 -15.26 41.91
CA LEU A 124 -18.93 -15.33 40.62
C LEU A 124 -19.93 -15.40 39.46
N SER A 125 -21.00 -16.18 39.58
CA SER A 125 -22.08 -16.25 38.57
C SER A 125 -22.76 -14.90 38.39
N GLU A 126 -23.12 -14.23 39.47
CA GLU A 126 -23.71 -12.86 39.45
C GLU A 126 -22.73 -11.84 38.87
N THR A 127 -21.43 -11.97 39.18
CA THR A 127 -20.39 -11.11 38.62
C THR A 127 -20.19 -11.36 37.13
N LEU A 128 -20.26 -12.61 36.67
CA LEU A 128 -20.19 -12.98 35.26
C LEU A 128 -21.42 -12.48 34.49
N GLU A 129 -22.63 -12.63 35.07
CA GLU A 129 -23.85 -12.07 34.48
C GLU A 129 -23.79 -10.53 34.40
N THR A 130 -23.27 -9.88 35.44
CA THR A 130 -23.05 -8.42 35.44
C THR A 130 -22.05 -8.03 34.37
N PHE A 131 -20.97 -8.80 34.22
CA PHE A 131 -19.97 -8.60 33.18
C PHE A 131 -20.55 -8.77 31.77
N ASP A 132 -21.38 -9.79 31.54
CA ASP A 132 -22.01 -10.01 30.24
C ASP A 132 -22.99 -8.89 29.89
N ARG A 133 -23.84 -8.45 30.84
CA ARG A 133 -24.73 -7.29 30.64
C ARG A 133 -23.95 -6.01 30.36
N LEU A 134 -22.83 -5.82 31.06
CA LEU A 134 -21.97 -4.67 30.86
C LEU A 134 -21.37 -4.70 29.45
N ARG A 135 -20.86 -5.86 29.01
CA ARG A 135 -20.31 -6.08 27.68
C ARG A 135 -21.37 -5.87 26.58
N GLU A 136 -22.60 -6.32 26.79
CA GLU A 136 -23.72 -6.07 25.87
C GLU A 136 -24.02 -4.57 25.74
N ARG A 137 -24.17 -3.84 26.85
CA ARG A 137 -24.37 -2.39 26.82
C ARG A 137 -23.21 -1.64 26.17
N MET A 138 -21.99 -2.11 26.40
CA MET A 138 -20.79 -1.58 25.76
C MET A 138 -20.86 -1.74 24.25
N ASN A 139 -21.18 -2.96 23.78
CA ASN A 139 -21.37 -3.24 22.37
C ASN A 139 -22.48 -2.39 21.75
N GLU A 140 -23.64 -2.26 22.41
CA GLU A 140 -24.75 -1.43 21.94
C GLU A 140 -24.32 0.03 21.71
N ASN A 141 -23.46 0.56 22.57
CA ASN A 141 -22.96 1.93 22.48
C ASN A 141 -21.78 2.09 21.51
N THR A 142 -20.85 1.14 21.48
CA THR A 142 -19.64 1.17 20.65
C THR A 142 -19.96 0.87 19.19
N ARG A 143 -20.83 -0.10 18.92
CA ARG A 143 -21.23 -0.54 17.56
C ARG A 143 -21.55 0.62 16.62
N PRO A 144 -22.51 1.53 16.92
CA PRO A 144 -22.87 2.59 15.99
C PRO A 144 -21.75 3.62 15.78
N VAL A 145 -20.94 3.88 16.81
CA VAL A 145 -19.78 4.79 16.70
C VAL A 145 -18.73 4.19 15.79
N LEU A 146 -18.38 2.92 15.99
CA LEU A 146 -17.39 2.24 15.18
C LEU A 146 -17.87 2.10 13.73
N SER A 147 -19.15 1.77 13.50
CA SER A 147 -19.72 1.73 12.15
C SER A 147 -19.56 3.06 11.40
N GLN A 148 -19.90 4.19 12.03
CA GLN A 148 -19.71 5.51 11.41
C GLN A 148 -18.24 5.79 11.11
N LEU A 149 -17.35 5.48 12.04
CA LEU A 149 -15.92 5.69 11.85
C LEU A 149 -15.35 4.84 10.70
N LEU A 150 -15.85 3.62 10.52
CA LEU A 150 -15.49 2.77 9.38
C LEU A 150 -16.06 3.28 8.05
N GLU A 151 -17.22 3.93 8.06
CA GLU A 151 -17.76 4.62 6.87
C GLU A 151 -16.88 5.82 6.49
N ASP A 152 -16.52 6.66 7.47
CA ASP A 152 -15.64 7.81 7.26
C ASP A 152 -14.26 7.36 6.77
N LEU A 153 -13.74 6.25 7.31
CA LEU A 153 -12.50 5.63 6.86
C LEU A 153 -12.62 5.14 5.41
N ALA A 154 -13.69 4.43 5.05
CA ALA A 154 -13.92 3.98 3.69
C ALA A 154 -14.02 5.15 2.70
N GLU A 155 -14.70 6.23 3.08
CA GLU A 155 -14.78 7.45 2.26
C GLU A 155 -13.41 8.11 2.08
N ALA A 156 -12.62 8.23 3.15
CA ALA A 156 -11.26 8.77 3.08
C ALA A 156 -10.37 7.93 2.16
N LEU A 157 -10.47 6.60 2.20
CA LEU A 157 -9.74 5.71 1.28
C LEU A 157 -10.21 5.92 -0.17
N ALA A 158 -11.52 6.01 -0.41
CA ALA A 158 -12.08 6.24 -1.75
C ALA A 158 -11.63 7.58 -2.36
N LYS A 159 -11.43 8.61 -1.53
CA LYS A 159 -10.90 9.92 -1.93
C LYS A 159 -9.37 10.01 -1.94
N LEU A 160 -8.68 8.92 -1.60
CA LEU A 160 -7.22 8.87 -1.46
C LEU A 160 -6.66 9.86 -0.41
N GLU A 161 -7.45 10.20 0.61
CA GLU A 161 -7.06 11.07 1.74
C GLU A 161 -6.21 10.28 2.75
N ILE A 162 -5.04 9.78 2.32
CA ILE A 162 -4.21 8.83 3.10
C ILE A 162 -3.88 9.31 4.53
N PRO A 163 -3.50 10.58 4.78
CA PRO A 163 -3.23 11.06 6.13
C PRO A 163 -4.46 10.96 7.05
N ARG A 164 -5.64 11.34 6.54
CA ARG A 164 -6.90 11.25 7.29
C ARG A 164 -7.30 9.80 7.55
N ALA A 165 -7.17 8.94 6.54
CA ALA A 165 -7.47 7.51 6.68
C ALA A 165 -6.60 6.85 7.77
N ARG A 166 -5.34 7.24 7.92
CA ARG A 166 -4.47 6.73 9.00
C ARG A 166 -4.98 7.09 10.39
N VAL A 167 -5.37 8.34 10.61
CA VAL A 167 -5.92 8.81 11.90
C VAL A 167 -7.22 8.09 12.24
N LEU A 168 -8.12 7.96 11.25
CA LEU A 168 -9.38 7.22 11.41
C LEU A 168 -9.12 5.74 11.74
N ARG A 169 -8.15 5.11 11.06
CA ARG A 169 -7.74 3.72 11.33
C ARG A 169 -7.22 3.53 12.76
N GLU A 170 -6.36 4.43 13.24
CA GLU A 170 -5.83 4.37 14.61
C GLU A 170 -6.97 4.48 15.65
N THR A 171 -7.87 5.43 15.45
CA THR A 171 -9.06 5.60 16.30
C THR A 171 -9.95 4.34 16.27
N ALA A 172 -10.14 3.75 15.10
CA ALA A 172 -10.98 2.56 14.92
C ALA A 172 -10.42 1.34 15.63
N VAL A 173 -9.09 1.17 15.60
CA VAL A 173 -8.39 0.07 16.29
C VAL A 173 -8.47 0.19 17.81
N GLU A 174 -8.39 1.41 18.35
CA GLU A 174 -8.55 1.60 19.79
C GLU A 174 -10.00 1.32 20.23
N LEU A 175 -10.97 1.82 19.46
CA LEU A 175 -12.39 1.62 19.76
C LEU A 175 -12.83 0.17 19.56
N SER A 176 -12.23 -0.57 18.63
CA SER A 176 -12.59 -1.97 18.35
C SER A 176 -12.31 -2.91 19.51
N ARG A 177 -11.39 -2.56 20.42
CA ARG A 177 -11.16 -3.31 21.66
C ARG A 177 -12.40 -3.39 22.56
N LEU A 178 -13.37 -2.51 22.35
CA LEU A 178 -14.61 -2.40 23.11
C LEU A 178 -15.81 -3.02 22.38
N CYS A 179 -15.59 -3.55 21.17
CA CYS A 179 -16.62 -4.13 20.32
C CYS A 179 -16.36 -5.62 20.11
N THR A 180 -17.36 -6.46 20.31
CA THR A 180 -17.30 -7.90 20.02
C THR A 180 -18.13 -8.30 18.80
N ASP A 181 -18.56 -7.33 18.00
CA ASP A 181 -19.29 -7.57 16.76
C ASP A 181 -18.33 -8.02 15.66
N GLU A 182 -18.31 -9.32 15.38
CA GLU A 182 -17.41 -9.93 14.39
C GLU A 182 -17.56 -9.32 12.98
N ALA A 183 -18.76 -8.89 12.57
CA ALA A 183 -18.95 -8.32 11.24
C ALA A 183 -18.29 -6.93 11.12
N ILE A 184 -18.35 -6.14 12.19
CA ILE A 184 -17.68 -4.84 12.27
C ILE A 184 -16.17 -5.01 12.37
N LEU A 185 -15.70 -5.97 13.17
CA LEU A 185 -14.27 -6.27 13.28
C LEU A 185 -13.68 -6.80 11.97
N GLU A 186 -14.44 -7.61 11.22
CA GLU A 186 -14.06 -8.04 9.87
C GLU A 186 -13.95 -6.84 8.92
N ARG A 187 -14.94 -5.94 8.92
CA ARG A 187 -14.92 -4.71 8.10
C ARG A 187 -13.74 -3.81 8.46
N LEU A 188 -13.42 -3.69 9.75
CA LEU A 188 -12.23 -2.98 10.21
C LEU A 188 -10.95 -3.60 9.64
N ASP A 189 -10.78 -4.92 9.71
CA ASP A 189 -9.61 -5.59 9.13
C ASP A 189 -9.52 -5.37 7.60
N SER A 190 -10.63 -5.41 6.87
CA SER A 190 -10.64 -5.09 5.43
C SER A 190 -10.19 -3.65 5.15
N LEU A 191 -10.63 -2.68 5.95
CA LEU A 191 -10.24 -1.27 5.78
C LEU A 191 -8.79 -1.03 6.22
N GLN A 192 -8.33 -1.72 7.26
CA GLN A 192 -6.93 -1.71 7.68
C GLN A 192 -6.02 -2.20 6.55
N SER A 193 -6.37 -3.30 5.90
CA SER A 193 -5.66 -3.77 4.70
C SER A 193 -5.50 -2.66 3.65
N GLY A 194 -6.60 -1.97 3.31
CA GLY A 194 -6.57 -0.87 2.34
C GLY A 194 -5.64 0.28 2.75
N VAL A 195 -5.64 0.68 4.02
CA VAL A 195 -4.72 1.70 4.57
C VAL A 195 -3.27 1.24 4.45
N GLU A 196 -2.97 0.03 4.90
CA GLU A 196 -1.62 -0.54 4.90
C GLU A 196 -1.09 -0.66 3.46
N TYR A 197 -1.93 -1.13 2.54
CA TYR A 197 -1.61 -1.24 1.13
C TYR A 197 -1.29 0.13 0.51
N MET A 198 -2.15 1.14 0.70
CA MET A 198 -1.95 2.48 0.14
C MET A 198 -0.81 3.26 0.81
N THR A 199 -0.41 2.88 2.03
CA THR A 199 0.77 3.46 2.70
C THR A 199 2.07 2.75 2.35
N GLY A 200 2.06 1.85 1.35
CA GLY A 200 3.26 1.15 0.89
C GLY A 200 3.73 0.05 1.84
N ARG A 201 2.81 -0.51 2.64
CA ARG A 201 3.08 -1.60 3.60
C ARG A 201 2.28 -2.86 3.24
N PRO A 202 2.49 -3.43 2.05
CA PRO A 202 1.65 -4.52 1.53
C PRO A 202 1.82 -5.85 2.27
N ASP A 203 2.95 -6.10 2.93
CA ASP A 203 3.11 -7.28 3.80
C ASP A 203 2.15 -7.21 5.00
N GLN A 204 1.97 -6.02 5.60
CA GLN A 204 1.00 -5.79 6.67
C GLN A 204 -0.43 -5.89 6.14
N ALA A 205 -0.70 -5.32 4.96
CA ALA A 205 -2.00 -5.49 4.31
C ALA A 205 -2.35 -6.98 4.09
N LEU A 206 -1.37 -7.79 3.68
CA LEU A 206 -1.55 -9.22 3.44
C LEU A 206 -1.97 -9.98 4.70
N GLU A 207 -1.45 -9.60 5.87
CA GLU A 207 -1.86 -10.20 7.15
C GLU A 207 -3.36 -9.96 7.40
N TYR A 208 -3.84 -8.74 7.20
CA TYR A 208 -5.26 -8.40 7.34
C TYR A 208 -6.12 -9.15 6.31
N GLU A 209 -5.72 -9.16 5.03
CA GLU A 209 -6.44 -9.88 3.98
C GLU A 209 -6.57 -11.38 4.28
N ARG A 210 -5.49 -12.01 4.77
CA ARG A 210 -5.52 -13.43 5.17
C ARG A 210 -6.51 -13.67 6.31
N ARG A 211 -6.57 -12.79 7.32
CA ARG A 211 -7.55 -12.91 8.42
C ARG A 211 -8.99 -12.76 7.95
N VAL A 212 -9.25 -11.77 7.10
CA VAL A 212 -10.59 -11.54 6.50
C VAL A 212 -10.99 -12.75 5.66
N PHE A 213 -10.10 -13.19 4.77
CA PHE A 213 -10.36 -14.34 3.90
C PHE A 213 -10.62 -15.62 4.68
N ALA A 214 -9.78 -15.93 5.68
CA ALA A 214 -9.95 -17.13 6.51
C ALA A 214 -11.30 -17.14 7.26
N ARG A 215 -11.74 -15.99 7.79
CA ARG A 215 -13.07 -15.87 8.42
C ARG A 215 -14.21 -16.10 7.44
N ARG A 216 -14.14 -15.50 6.25
CA ARG A 216 -15.18 -15.67 5.21
C ARG A 216 -15.27 -17.10 4.70
N VAL A 217 -14.13 -17.78 4.53
CA VAL A 217 -14.07 -19.21 4.18
C VAL A 217 -14.72 -20.04 5.27
N ARG A 218 -14.31 -19.86 6.53
CA ARG A 218 -14.83 -20.61 7.69
C ARG A 218 -16.35 -20.47 7.81
N ASP A 219 -16.87 -19.28 7.56
CA ASP A 219 -18.30 -18.98 7.75
C ASP A 219 -19.13 -19.26 6.47
N GLY A 220 -18.52 -19.77 5.40
CA GLY A 220 -19.21 -20.05 4.13
C GLY A 220 -19.72 -18.79 3.41
N ARG A 221 -19.14 -17.62 3.70
CA ARG A 221 -19.60 -16.30 3.25
C ARG A 221 -18.88 -15.77 2.01
N LEU A 222 -18.09 -16.60 1.32
CA LEU A 222 -17.38 -16.15 0.11
C LEU A 222 -18.35 -15.74 -1.00
N ALA A 223 -18.29 -14.48 -1.40
CA ALA A 223 -18.93 -13.90 -2.58
C ALA A 223 -17.95 -13.78 -3.76
N GLY A 224 -18.46 -13.53 -4.97
CA GLY A 224 -17.64 -13.53 -6.20
C GLY A 224 -16.49 -12.52 -6.23
N GLY A 225 -16.58 -11.41 -5.48
CA GLY A 225 -15.51 -10.42 -5.33
C GLY A 225 -14.63 -10.62 -4.10
N ASP A 226 -14.98 -11.59 -3.23
CA ASP A 226 -14.22 -11.82 -2.01
C ASP A 226 -12.89 -12.50 -2.33
N GLY A 227 -11.81 -11.94 -1.80
CA GLY A 227 -10.45 -12.42 -2.03
C GLY A 227 -9.76 -11.81 -3.25
N LEU A 228 -10.43 -10.94 -4.03
CA LEU A 228 -9.75 -10.18 -5.09
C LEU A 228 -8.63 -9.30 -4.51
N SER A 229 -8.92 -8.59 -3.42
CA SER A 229 -7.93 -7.80 -2.67
C SER A 229 -6.75 -8.66 -2.21
N LEU A 230 -7.02 -9.81 -1.57
CA LEU A 230 -6.00 -10.77 -1.17
C LEU A 230 -5.11 -11.20 -2.35
N VAL A 231 -5.71 -11.58 -3.48
CA VAL A 231 -5.00 -12.01 -4.69
C VAL A 231 -4.14 -10.89 -5.26
N MET A 232 -4.63 -9.66 -5.28
CA MET A 232 -3.86 -8.49 -5.69
C MET A 232 -2.69 -8.22 -4.74
N THR A 233 -2.91 -8.27 -3.43
CA THR A 233 -1.83 -8.06 -2.44
C THR A 233 -0.77 -9.16 -2.53
N LEU A 234 -1.15 -10.42 -2.73
CA LEU A 234 -0.21 -11.52 -2.98
C LEU A 234 0.62 -11.29 -4.25
N ARG A 235 -0.02 -10.82 -5.33
CA ARG A 235 0.68 -10.46 -6.57
C ARG A 235 1.69 -9.35 -6.34
N ASP A 236 1.29 -8.27 -5.69
CA ASP A 236 2.11 -7.07 -5.55
C ASP A 236 3.27 -7.28 -4.56
N THR A 237 3.11 -8.20 -3.60
CA THR A 237 4.21 -8.68 -2.74
C THR A 237 5.14 -9.69 -3.42
N GLY A 238 4.82 -10.16 -4.63
CA GLY A 238 5.63 -11.10 -5.41
C GLY A 238 5.36 -12.58 -5.09
N ARG A 239 4.31 -12.90 -4.31
CA ARG A 239 3.91 -14.26 -3.93
C ARG A 239 3.04 -14.92 -5.01
N ILE A 240 3.57 -15.02 -6.24
CA ILE A 240 2.78 -15.37 -7.44
C ILE A 240 2.18 -16.78 -7.37
N GLU A 241 2.95 -17.79 -6.94
CA GLU A 241 2.42 -19.16 -6.80
C GLU A 241 1.33 -19.26 -5.72
N GLU A 242 1.48 -18.52 -4.63
CA GLU A 242 0.44 -18.44 -3.61
C GLU A 242 -0.82 -17.75 -4.15
N ALA A 243 -0.66 -16.62 -4.84
CA ALA A 243 -1.76 -15.92 -5.50
C ALA A 243 -2.51 -16.84 -6.47
N ARG A 244 -1.79 -17.62 -7.28
CA ARG A 244 -2.37 -18.61 -8.19
C ARG A 244 -3.17 -19.68 -7.45
N ARG A 245 -2.61 -20.28 -6.40
CA ARG A 245 -3.29 -21.32 -5.60
C ARG A 245 -4.55 -20.78 -4.92
N VAL A 246 -4.47 -19.60 -4.31
CA VAL A 246 -5.61 -18.94 -3.66
C VAL A 246 -6.69 -18.59 -4.67
N CYS A 247 -6.30 -18.02 -5.82
CA CYS A 247 -7.21 -17.72 -6.92
C CYS A 247 -7.97 -18.97 -7.40
N GLY A 248 -7.26 -20.09 -7.58
CA GLY A 248 -7.86 -21.37 -8.00
C GLY A 248 -8.82 -21.95 -6.95
N ALA A 249 -8.45 -21.85 -5.67
CA ALA A 249 -9.32 -22.26 -4.57
C ALA A 249 -10.60 -21.42 -4.51
N ILE A 250 -10.50 -20.08 -4.67
CA ILE A 250 -11.68 -19.19 -4.70
C ILE A 250 -12.59 -19.56 -5.86
N LEU A 251 -12.05 -19.72 -7.07
CA LEU A 251 -12.83 -20.10 -8.25
C LEU A 251 -13.54 -21.45 -8.05
N SER A 252 -12.86 -22.43 -7.44
CA SER A 252 -13.45 -23.74 -7.12
C SER A 252 -14.56 -23.66 -6.08
N LEU A 253 -14.41 -22.79 -5.06
CA LEU A 253 -15.40 -22.60 -4.00
C LEU A 253 -16.64 -21.85 -4.47
N LEU A 254 -16.52 -20.97 -5.47
CA LEU A 254 -17.66 -20.23 -6.01
C LEU A 254 -18.61 -21.11 -6.83
N GLY A 255 -18.08 -22.19 -7.43
CA GLY A 255 -18.84 -23.18 -8.20
C GLY A 255 -19.55 -22.63 -9.45
N ASP A 256 -20.30 -23.51 -10.11
CA ASP A 256 -20.89 -23.25 -11.44
C ASP A 256 -22.00 -22.17 -11.41
N ALA A 257 -22.69 -22.02 -10.27
CA ALA A 257 -23.81 -21.09 -10.14
C ALA A 257 -23.42 -19.59 -10.24
N ARG A 258 -22.12 -19.29 -10.19
CA ARG A 258 -21.59 -17.91 -10.15
C ARG A 258 -20.63 -17.58 -11.29
N GLU A 259 -20.48 -18.47 -12.27
CA GLU A 259 -19.47 -18.35 -13.33
C GLU A 259 -19.57 -17.06 -14.16
N ASN A 260 -20.78 -16.53 -14.32
CA ASN A 260 -21.04 -15.36 -15.17
C ASN A 260 -20.95 -14.02 -14.42
N LEU A 261 -20.51 -14.02 -13.16
CA LEU A 261 -20.31 -12.77 -12.43
C LEU A 261 -19.04 -12.05 -12.93
N PRO A 262 -19.06 -10.72 -13.16
CA PRO A 262 -17.88 -9.96 -13.57
C PRO A 262 -16.64 -10.20 -12.71
N ALA A 263 -16.83 -10.33 -11.39
CA ALA A 263 -15.74 -10.60 -10.46
C ALA A 263 -15.07 -11.98 -10.66
N VAL A 264 -15.80 -12.97 -11.17
CA VAL A 264 -15.23 -14.28 -11.54
C VAL A 264 -14.34 -14.16 -12.78
N PHE A 265 -14.77 -13.38 -13.78
CA PHE A 265 -13.91 -13.09 -14.95
C PHE A 265 -12.68 -12.29 -14.57
N GLU A 266 -12.79 -11.30 -13.66
CA GLU A 266 -11.64 -10.58 -13.11
C GLU A 266 -10.68 -11.55 -12.39
N MET A 267 -11.20 -12.46 -11.57
CA MET A 267 -10.39 -13.47 -10.88
C MET A 267 -9.69 -14.42 -11.88
N ARG A 268 -10.40 -14.90 -12.92
CA ARG A 268 -9.82 -15.71 -14.00
C ARG A 268 -8.78 -14.93 -14.82
N MET A 269 -8.95 -13.62 -15.03
CA MET A 269 -7.91 -12.77 -15.63
C MET A 269 -6.63 -12.74 -14.79
N PHE A 270 -6.75 -12.58 -13.46
CA PHE A 270 -5.60 -12.64 -12.57
C PHE A 270 -4.92 -14.01 -12.61
N MET A 271 -5.69 -15.10 -12.63
CA MET A 271 -5.18 -16.45 -12.85
C MET A 271 -4.35 -16.51 -14.14
N GLY A 272 -4.90 -16.06 -15.27
CA GLY A 272 -4.20 -16.01 -16.55
C GLY A 272 -2.88 -15.24 -16.46
N ASN A 273 -2.87 -14.08 -15.81
CA ASN A 273 -1.62 -13.35 -15.57
C ASN A 273 -0.63 -14.13 -14.70
N PHE A 274 -1.06 -14.89 -13.69
CA PHE A 274 -0.15 -15.72 -12.89
C PHE A 274 0.47 -16.84 -13.72
N HIS A 275 -0.30 -17.48 -14.62
CA HIS A 275 0.29 -18.41 -15.59
C HIS A 275 1.35 -17.74 -16.46
N VAL A 276 1.10 -16.51 -16.93
CA VAL A 276 2.11 -15.71 -17.68
C VAL A 276 3.32 -15.31 -16.81
N GLU A 277 3.17 -15.09 -15.51
CA GLU A 277 4.33 -14.81 -14.65
C GLU A 277 5.16 -16.08 -14.38
N LEU A 278 4.52 -17.25 -14.33
CA LEU A 278 5.14 -18.53 -13.94
C LEU A 278 5.71 -19.35 -15.10
N GLY A 279 5.76 -18.82 -16.32
CA GLY A 279 6.31 -19.54 -17.47
C GLY A 279 5.28 -20.35 -18.29
N ASN A 280 3.99 -20.24 -17.97
CA ASN A 280 2.89 -20.95 -18.63
C ASN A 280 2.13 -20.04 -19.62
N MET A 281 2.85 -19.49 -20.60
CA MET A 281 2.32 -18.46 -21.51
C MET A 281 1.03 -18.87 -22.21
N ARG A 282 1.00 -20.07 -22.82
CA ARG A 282 -0.14 -20.51 -23.63
C ARG A 282 -1.44 -20.51 -22.83
N GLU A 283 -1.42 -21.16 -21.67
CA GLU A 283 -2.58 -21.23 -20.76
C GLU A 283 -2.96 -19.83 -20.26
N GLY A 284 -1.97 -19.03 -19.88
CA GLY A 284 -2.21 -17.67 -19.39
C GLY A 284 -2.85 -16.75 -20.42
N ILE A 285 -2.37 -16.76 -21.67
CA ILE A 285 -2.90 -15.91 -22.75
C ILE A 285 -4.31 -16.29 -23.13
N VAL A 286 -4.60 -17.60 -23.24
CA VAL A 286 -5.95 -18.08 -23.54
C VAL A 286 -6.93 -17.54 -22.50
N LEU A 287 -6.63 -17.70 -21.21
CA LEU A 287 -7.47 -17.17 -20.14
C LEU A 287 -7.63 -15.64 -20.21
N LEU A 288 -6.54 -14.91 -20.47
CA LEU A 288 -6.58 -13.45 -20.60
C LEU A 288 -7.47 -13.00 -21.78
N GLN A 289 -7.39 -13.67 -22.92
CA GLN A 289 -8.18 -13.33 -24.11
C GLN A 289 -9.65 -13.70 -23.96
N GLU A 290 -9.95 -14.84 -23.34
CA GLU A 290 -11.32 -15.30 -23.11
C GLU A 290 -12.08 -14.42 -22.11
N CYS A 291 -11.41 -14.01 -21.02
CA CYS A 291 -12.06 -13.27 -19.94
C CYS A 291 -12.17 -11.76 -20.22
N TYR A 292 -11.23 -11.17 -20.97
CA TYR A 292 -11.23 -9.74 -21.27
C TYR A 292 -12.55 -9.19 -21.85
N PRO A 293 -13.19 -9.80 -22.88
CA PRO A 293 -14.44 -9.29 -23.44
C PRO A 293 -15.63 -9.40 -22.46
N GLN A 294 -15.55 -10.29 -21.47
CA GLN A 294 -16.63 -10.53 -20.49
C GLN A 294 -16.61 -9.51 -19.33
N ILE A 295 -15.49 -8.81 -19.14
CA ILE A 295 -15.38 -7.77 -18.11
C ILE A 295 -16.08 -6.49 -18.61
N PRO A 296 -16.93 -5.83 -17.80
CA PRO A 296 -17.55 -4.56 -18.17
C PRO A 296 -16.49 -3.48 -18.50
N PRO A 297 -16.71 -2.63 -19.54
CA PRO A 297 -15.71 -1.65 -19.99
C PRO A 297 -15.14 -0.76 -18.88
N GLU A 298 -15.97 -0.33 -17.94
CA GLU A 298 -15.59 0.51 -16.81
C GLU A 298 -14.62 -0.17 -15.83
N ARG A 299 -14.51 -1.50 -15.87
CA ARG A 299 -13.60 -2.31 -15.04
C ARG A 299 -12.42 -2.88 -15.82
N ARG A 300 -12.33 -2.63 -17.13
CA ARG A 300 -11.27 -3.21 -17.97
C ARG A 300 -9.88 -2.63 -17.74
N ILE A 301 -9.70 -1.57 -16.97
CA ILE A 301 -8.38 -0.92 -16.81
C ILE A 301 -7.29 -1.92 -16.41
N ALA A 302 -7.51 -2.69 -15.33
CA ALA A 302 -6.54 -3.70 -14.90
C ALA A 302 -6.41 -4.83 -15.92
N ALA A 303 -7.54 -5.30 -16.46
CA ALA A 303 -7.60 -6.36 -17.48
C ALA A 303 -6.79 -6.01 -18.74
N THR A 304 -6.88 -4.77 -19.22
CA THR A 304 -6.11 -4.23 -20.35
C THR A 304 -4.62 -4.30 -20.09
N ILE A 305 -4.17 -3.86 -18.90
CA ILE A 305 -2.75 -3.90 -18.52
C ILE A 305 -2.22 -5.34 -18.54
N LEU A 306 -2.96 -6.27 -17.96
CA LEU A 306 -2.57 -7.69 -17.92
C LEU A 306 -2.55 -8.32 -19.31
N LEU A 307 -3.59 -8.07 -20.13
CA LEU A 307 -3.69 -8.58 -21.49
C LEU A 307 -2.58 -8.04 -22.39
N VAL A 308 -2.34 -6.72 -22.38
CA VAL A 308 -1.26 -6.09 -23.17
C VAL A 308 0.09 -6.67 -22.78
N ARG A 309 0.38 -6.80 -21.48
CA ARG A 309 1.63 -7.42 -21.03
C ARG A 309 1.76 -8.84 -21.58
N GLY A 310 0.71 -9.65 -21.43
CA GLY A 310 0.69 -11.02 -21.94
C GLY A 310 0.96 -11.06 -23.44
N GLN A 311 0.19 -10.31 -24.24
CA GLN A 311 0.29 -10.35 -25.71
C GLN A 311 1.66 -9.86 -26.21
N VAL A 312 2.23 -8.84 -25.59
CA VAL A 312 3.58 -8.36 -25.93
C VAL A 312 4.64 -9.42 -25.58
N LEU A 313 4.56 -10.03 -24.39
CA LEU A 313 5.50 -11.09 -23.99
C LEU A 313 5.34 -12.37 -24.84
N ALA A 314 4.14 -12.65 -25.32
CA ALA A 314 3.84 -13.75 -26.23
C ALA A 314 4.31 -13.47 -27.67
N GLY A 315 4.67 -12.23 -28.00
CA GLY A 315 4.96 -11.79 -29.37
C GLY A 315 3.72 -11.71 -30.27
N LEU A 316 2.51 -11.72 -29.70
CA LEU A 316 1.24 -11.59 -30.42
C LEU A 316 0.85 -10.14 -30.70
N MET A 317 1.44 -9.20 -29.97
CA MET A 317 1.22 -7.76 -30.12
C MET A 317 2.55 -7.03 -30.20
N GLY A 318 2.67 -6.15 -31.19
CA GLY A 318 3.84 -5.28 -31.31
C GLY A 318 3.82 -4.15 -30.29
N TYR A 319 4.99 -3.60 -29.96
CA TYR A 319 5.11 -2.49 -29.02
C TYR A 319 4.30 -1.26 -29.45
N HIS A 320 4.40 -0.85 -30.72
CA HIS A 320 3.65 0.29 -31.25
C HIS A 320 2.13 0.09 -31.15
N GLU A 321 1.65 -1.12 -31.44
CA GLU A 321 0.23 -1.46 -31.28
C GLU A 321 -0.21 -1.35 -29.80
N ALA A 322 0.64 -1.80 -28.88
CA ALA A 322 0.37 -1.74 -27.45
C ALA A 322 0.18 -0.30 -26.90
N PHE A 323 0.81 0.72 -27.51
CA PHE A 323 0.58 2.13 -27.15
C PHE A 323 -0.84 2.62 -27.43
N HIS A 324 -1.53 1.97 -28.38
CA HIS A 324 -2.87 2.35 -28.82
C HIS A 324 -3.94 1.37 -28.34
N PHE A 325 -3.58 0.34 -27.58
CA PHE A 325 -4.51 -0.69 -27.13
C PHE A 325 -5.30 -0.25 -25.88
N GLY A 326 -6.63 -0.20 -26.02
CA GLY A 326 -7.54 0.09 -24.92
C GLY A 326 -7.48 1.54 -24.42
N VAL A 327 -8.06 1.79 -23.24
CA VAL A 327 -8.06 3.12 -22.62
C VAL A 327 -6.69 3.38 -21.98
N ARG A 328 -6.06 4.49 -22.36
CA ARG A 328 -4.79 4.93 -21.77
C ARG A 328 -4.98 5.25 -20.29
N THR A 329 -4.13 4.67 -19.45
CA THR A 329 -4.10 4.94 -18.01
C THR A 329 -2.66 5.11 -17.54
N SER A 330 -2.46 5.69 -16.35
CA SER A 330 -1.11 5.78 -15.77
C SER A 330 -0.51 4.39 -15.50
N GLY A 331 -1.34 3.37 -15.25
CA GLY A 331 -0.91 1.98 -15.13
C GLY A 331 -0.40 1.39 -16.45
N SER A 332 -1.13 1.60 -17.56
CA SER A 332 -0.69 1.14 -18.88
C SER A 332 0.55 1.90 -19.36
N ALA A 333 0.64 3.21 -19.11
CA ALA A 333 1.83 4.01 -19.40
C ALA A 333 3.07 3.49 -18.65
N ARG A 334 2.95 3.19 -17.35
CA ARG A 334 4.06 2.59 -16.57
C ARG A 334 4.45 1.21 -17.10
N LEU A 335 3.49 0.36 -17.47
CA LEU A 335 3.77 -0.94 -18.08
C LEU A 335 4.59 -0.79 -19.36
N LEU A 336 4.11 0.02 -20.30
CA LEU A 336 4.75 0.19 -21.61
C LEU A 336 6.15 0.80 -21.48
N LEU A 337 6.33 1.77 -20.59
CA LEU A 337 7.65 2.35 -20.29
C LEU A 337 8.61 1.30 -19.73
N ARG A 338 8.15 0.46 -18.79
CA ARG A 338 8.96 -0.65 -18.25
C ARG A 338 9.34 -1.67 -19.32
N LEU A 339 8.41 -2.01 -20.21
CA LEU A 339 8.69 -2.94 -21.30
C LEU A 339 9.66 -2.33 -22.33
N ALA A 340 9.59 -1.02 -22.60
CA ALA A 340 10.58 -0.32 -23.42
C ALA A 340 11.98 -0.35 -22.78
N CYS A 341 12.08 -0.07 -21.48
CA CYS A 341 13.32 -0.21 -20.69
C CYS A 341 13.86 -1.65 -20.68
N PHE A 342 12.97 -2.64 -20.72
CA PHE A 342 13.35 -4.05 -20.82
C PHE A 342 13.91 -4.43 -22.20
N ARG A 343 13.36 -3.86 -23.28
CA ARG A 343 13.82 -4.13 -24.65
C ARG A 343 15.18 -3.54 -24.97
N GLU A 344 15.53 -2.42 -24.32
CA GLU A 344 16.79 -1.70 -24.59
C GLU A 344 16.93 -1.22 -26.04
N ASP A 345 15.80 -1.06 -26.71
CA ASP A 345 15.71 -0.48 -28.05
C ASP A 345 15.62 1.04 -27.90
N THR A 346 16.60 1.76 -28.47
CA THR A 346 16.71 3.21 -28.32
C THR A 346 15.52 3.94 -28.95
N GLU A 347 15.06 3.53 -30.13
CA GLU A 347 13.95 4.19 -30.82
C GLU A 347 12.63 4.00 -30.04
N LEU A 348 12.40 2.77 -29.55
CA LEU A 348 11.25 2.46 -28.70
C LEU A 348 11.31 3.24 -27.38
N LEU A 349 12.47 3.35 -26.75
CA LEU A 349 12.67 4.12 -25.53
C LEU A 349 12.41 5.62 -25.75
N GLU A 350 12.91 6.20 -26.85
CA GLU A 350 12.65 7.59 -27.21
C GLU A 350 11.16 7.82 -27.46
N HIS A 351 10.51 6.91 -28.19
CA HIS A 351 9.07 6.96 -28.43
C HIS A 351 8.27 6.87 -27.12
N ALA A 352 8.63 5.93 -26.24
CA ALA A 352 8.00 5.77 -24.93
C ALA A 352 8.18 7.04 -24.06
N SER A 353 9.41 7.55 -23.99
CA SER A 353 9.72 8.76 -23.22
C SER A 353 8.97 9.99 -23.73
N LYS A 354 8.81 10.15 -25.05
CA LYS A 354 8.08 11.27 -25.64
C LYS A 354 6.57 11.19 -25.41
N ASN A 355 5.99 9.98 -25.46
CA ASN A 355 4.54 9.82 -25.48
C ASN A 355 3.93 9.48 -24.13
N LEU A 356 4.70 8.92 -23.17
CA LEU A 356 4.18 8.42 -21.89
C LEU A 356 4.56 9.28 -20.69
N LEU A 357 5.61 10.11 -20.79
CA LEU A 357 6.08 10.93 -19.69
C LEU A 357 5.38 12.29 -19.70
N GLY A 358 5.02 12.79 -18.52
CA GLY A 358 4.34 14.07 -18.41
C GLY A 358 3.66 14.28 -17.07
N ARG A 359 2.90 15.36 -16.98
CA ARG A 359 2.08 15.70 -15.79
C ARG A 359 0.58 15.50 -16.04
N GLY A 360 0.20 14.88 -17.15
CA GLY A 360 -1.17 14.52 -17.44
C GLY A 360 -1.66 13.39 -16.53
N VAL A 361 -2.98 13.28 -16.40
CA VAL A 361 -3.66 12.30 -15.52
C VAL A 361 -3.26 10.85 -15.82
N HIS A 362 -2.88 10.56 -17.06
CA HIS A 362 -2.52 9.22 -17.53
C HIS A 362 -1.04 9.07 -17.89
N ASP A 363 -0.23 10.08 -17.57
CA ASP A 363 1.21 10.05 -17.83
C ASP A 363 1.96 9.40 -16.66
N VAL A 364 3.21 9.01 -16.93
CA VAL A 364 4.16 8.69 -15.88
C VAL A 364 4.83 9.99 -15.43
N PRO A 365 4.73 10.38 -14.15
CA PRO A 365 5.35 11.59 -13.63
C PRO A 365 6.86 11.61 -13.86
N PRO A 366 7.47 12.76 -14.23
CA PRO A 366 8.89 12.81 -14.56
C PRO A 366 9.79 12.45 -13.39
N ASP A 367 9.36 12.68 -12.15
CA ASP A 367 10.09 12.43 -10.91
C ASP A 367 9.93 11.00 -10.36
N GLU A 368 9.17 10.13 -11.04
CA GLU A 368 9.09 8.72 -10.69
C GLU A 368 10.33 7.93 -11.16
N TYR A 369 10.64 6.85 -10.44
CA TYR A 369 11.76 5.95 -10.73
C TYR A 369 11.79 5.46 -12.18
N ASP A 370 10.66 4.99 -12.72
CA ASP A 370 10.63 4.41 -14.08
C ASP A 370 10.92 5.47 -15.16
N SER A 371 10.44 6.71 -14.97
CA SER A 371 10.74 7.85 -15.84
C SER A 371 12.23 8.20 -15.81
N GLN A 372 12.79 8.28 -14.61
CA GLN A 372 14.21 8.59 -14.42
C GLN A 372 15.12 7.49 -14.96
N ARG A 373 14.72 6.22 -14.78
CA ARG A 373 15.42 5.07 -15.35
C ARG A 373 15.42 5.11 -16.88
N ALA A 374 14.27 5.38 -17.51
CA ALA A 374 14.18 5.46 -18.97
C ALA A 374 15.10 6.57 -19.53
N ALA A 375 15.04 7.77 -18.94
CA ALA A 375 15.91 8.88 -19.31
C ALA A 375 17.40 8.55 -19.14
N LEU A 376 17.74 7.84 -18.07
CA LEU A 376 19.11 7.44 -17.78
C LEU A 376 19.63 6.38 -18.78
N LEU A 377 18.79 5.41 -19.17
CA LEU A 377 19.12 4.42 -20.21
C LEU A 377 19.39 5.09 -21.57
N LEU A 378 18.56 6.05 -21.99
CA LEU A 378 18.77 6.84 -23.20
C LEU A 378 20.08 7.63 -23.17
N ARG A 379 20.45 8.19 -22.01
CA ARG A 379 21.73 8.87 -21.87
C ARG A 379 22.91 7.92 -21.95
N ALA A 380 22.80 6.72 -21.36
CA ALA A 380 23.86 5.72 -21.43
C ALA A 380 24.03 5.16 -22.85
N SER A 381 22.94 4.90 -23.59
CA SER A 381 23.05 4.43 -24.98
C SER A 381 23.73 5.47 -25.88
N ALA A 382 23.58 6.76 -25.56
CA ALA A 382 24.30 7.85 -26.22
C ALA A 382 25.73 8.09 -25.69
N GLY A 383 26.24 7.29 -24.75
CA GLY A 383 27.57 7.47 -24.13
C GLY A 383 27.68 8.67 -23.19
N LYS A 384 26.56 9.23 -22.73
CA LYS A 384 26.46 10.48 -21.92
C LYS A 384 26.19 10.23 -20.44
N SER A 385 26.45 9.02 -19.94
CA SER A 385 26.24 8.65 -18.54
C SER A 385 27.27 7.63 -18.05
N LYS A 386 27.54 7.62 -16.76
CA LYS A 386 28.45 6.68 -16.07
C LYS A 386 27.65 5.85 -15.07
N ALA A 387 28.13 4.64 -14.74
CA ALA A 387 27.45 3.72 -13.81
C ALA A 387 26.99 4.39 -12.49
N SER A 388 27.79 5.30 -11.91
CA SER A 388 27.47 6.04 -10.70
C SER A 388 26.23 6.94 -10.79
N ASP A 389 25.80 7.33 -12.00
CA ASP A 389 24.59 8.12 -12.19
C ASP A 389 23.33 7.34 -11.82
N PHE A 390 23.36 6.00 -11.93
CA PHE A 390 22.27 5.14 -11.48
C PHE A 390 22.11 5.16 -9.96
N ASP A 391 23.21 5.06 -9.21
CA ASP A 391 23.16 5.08 -7.75
C ASP A 391 22.59 6.42 -7.25
N ARG A 392 23.02 7.54 -7.85
CA ARG A 392 22.47 8.88 -7.57
C ARG A 392 20.99 9.00 -7.90
N MET A 393 20.56 8.41 -9.02
CA MET A 393 19.16 8.40 -9.43
C MET A 393 18.32 7.62 -8.43
N VAL A 394 18.77 6.44 -7.99
CA VAL A 394 18.07 5.59 -7.01
C VAL A 394 17.94 6.27 -5.66
N GLU A 395 18.97 6.97 -5.21
CA GLU A 395 18.95 7.74 -3.96
C GLU A 395 17.89 8.84 -3.99
N LYS A 396 17.82 9.57 -5.11
CA LYS A 396 16.88 10.69 -5.28
C LYS A 396 15.45 10.24 -5.59
N HIS A 397 15.30 9.15 -6.34
CA HIS A 397 14.03 8.66 -6.86
C HIS A 397 13.88 7.16 -6.55
N PRO A 398 13.73 6.77 -5.27
CA PRO A 398 13.67 5.37 -4.89
C PRO A 398 12.43 4.70 -5.51
N PRO A 399 12.55 3.45 -6.00
CA PRO A 399 11.39 2.74 -6.52
C PRO A 399 10.46 2.30 -5.39
N VAL A 400 9.16 2.30 -5.70
CA VAL A 400 8.13 1.71 -4.85
C VAL A 400 8.01 0.22 -5.18
N VAL A 401 8.55 -0.63 -4.30
CA VAL A 401 8.47 -2.09 -4.40
C VAL A 401 8.01 -2.63 -3.05
N ALA A 402 7.09 -3.58 -3.09
CA ALA A 402 6.41 -4.11 -1.91
C ALA A 402 7.35 -4.69 -0.85
N THR A 403 8.35 -5.46 -1.27
CA THR A 403 9.25 -6.16 -0.36
C THR A 403 10.69 -5.69 -0.54
N GLN A 404 11.43 -5.61 0.56
CA GLN A 404 12.83 -5.20 0.54
C GLN A 404 13.71 -6.16 -0.28
N ALA A 405 13.42 -7.46 -0.24
CA ALA A 405 14.12 -8.48 -1.02
C ALA A 405 13.94 -8.25 -2.53
N MET A 406 12.70 -8.04 -2.99
CA MET A 406 12.42 -7.75 -4.40
C MET A 406 13.00 -6.40 -4.83
N ARG A 407 12.97 -5.39 -3.95
CA ARG A 407 13.61 -4.09 -4.21
C ARG A 407 15.11 -4.24 -4.43
N ARG A 408 15.80 -5.00 -3.57
CA ARG A 408 17.23 -5.26 -3.68
C ARG A 408 17.57 -5.97 -4.99
N LEU A 409 16.82 -7.02 -5.34
CA LEU A 409 16.99 -7.75 -6.59
C LEU A 409 16.81 -6.82 -7.80
N MET A 410 15.70 -6.09 -7.85
CA MET A 410 15.41 -5.17 -8.95
C MET A 410 16.49 -4.11 -9.13
N LEU A 411 16.96 -3.49 -8.05
CA LEU A 411 18.01 -2.47 -8.11
C LEU A 411 19.35 -3.05 -8.58
N ALA A 412 19.72 -4.26 -8.15
CA ALA A 412 20.93 -4.94 -8.60
C ALA A 412 20.87 -5.25 -10.11
N VAL A 413 19.74 -5.80 -10.57
CA VAL A 413 19.49 -6.14 -11.98
C VAL A 413 19.55 -4.89 -12.86
N HIS A 414 18.82 -3.83 -12.50
CA HIS A 414 18.79 -2.58 -13.26
C HIS A 414 20.12 -1.84 -13.21
N GLY A 415 20.85 -1.88 -12.08
CA GLY A 415 22.19 -1.33 -11.98
C GLY A 415 23.18 -2.05 -12.90
N GLY A 416 23.09 -3.37 -12.98
CA GLY A 416 23.86 -4.17 -13.95
C GLY A 416 23.49 -3.85 -15.39
N GLN A 417 22.19 -3.69 -15.69
CA GLN A 417 21.70 -3.30 -17.01
C GLN A 417 22.33 -1.99 -17.46
N PHE A 418 22.30 -0.99 -16.58
CA PHE A 418 22.84 0.32 -16.85
C PHE A 418 24.37 0.29 -16.99
N ALA A 419 25.09 -0.39 -16.10
CA ALA A 419 26.54 -0.55 -16.20
C ALA A 419 26.96 -1.22 -17.51
N ARG A 420 26.19 -2.20 -18.00
CA ARG A 420 26.41 -2.83 -19.30
C ARG A 420 26.24 -1.85 -20.45
N ILE A 421 25.12 -1.11 -20.49
CA ILE A 421 24.84 -0.15 -21.57
C ILE A 421 25.87 0.99 -21.57
N ALA A 422 26.28 1.45 -20.38
CA ALA A 422 27.33 2.44 -20.21
C ALA A 422 28.77 1.90 -20.45
N SER A 423 28.92 0.62 -20.83
CA SER A 423 30.20 -0.05 -21.07
C SER A 423 31.18 -0.05 -19.88
N ASP A 424 30.67 0.06 -18.65
CA ASP A 424 31.48 0.00 -17.42
C ASP A 424 31.60 -1.45 -16.92
N LYS A 425 32.62 -2.16 -17.42
CA LYS A 425 32.86 -3.56 -17.06
C LYS A 425 33.14 -3.78 -15.57
N LYS A 426 33.72 -2.80 -14.86
CA LYS A 426 34.03 -2.93 -13.44
C LYS A 426 32.74 -2.89 -12.62
N ALA A 427 31.89 -1.90 -12.87
CA ALA A 427 30.58 -1.80 -12.22
C ALA A 427 29.68 -2.99 -12.59
N LEU A 428 29.70 -3.42 -13.85
CA LEU A 428 28.92 -4.57 -14.32
C LEU A 428 29.27 -5.85 -13.55
N ARG A 429 30.57 -6.15 -13.34
CA ARG A 429 31.00 -7.31 -12.55
C ARG A 429 30.46 -7.26 -11.12
N SER A 430 30.55 -6.10 -10.45
CA SER A 430 29.99 -5.92 -9.11
C SER A 430 28.49 -6.20 -9.08
N LYS A 431 27.75 -5.61 -10.02
CA LYS A 431 26.29 -5.74 -10.09
C LYS A 431 25.82 -7.14 -10.47
N VAL A 432 26.57 -7.87 -11.29
CA VAL A 432 26.29 -9.29 -11.56
C VAL A 432 26.43 -10.13 -10.29
N SER A 433 27.51 -9.95 -9.52
CA SER A 433 27.67 -10.62 -8.22
C SER A 433 26.56 -10.25 -7.23
N GLU A 434 26.22 -8.96 -7.12
CA GLU A 434 25.14 -8.49 -6.26
C GLU A 434 23.78 -9.07 -6.67
N THR A 435 23.53 -9.19 -7.98
CA THR A 435 22.30 -9.77 -8.52
C THR A 435 22.21 -11.27 -8.20
N GLN A 436 23.29 -12.02 -8.40
CA GLN A 436 23.34 -13.44 -8.09
C GLN A 436 23.06 -13.69 -6.59
N ALA A 437 23.74 -12.95 -5.72
CA ALA A 437 23.50 -13.02 -4.28
C ALA A 437 22.06 -12.62 -3.90
N ALA A 438 21.45 -11.67 -4.62
CA ALA A 438 20.06 -11.27 -4.39
C ALA A 438 19.05 -12.34 -4.86
N PHE A 439 19.33 -13.08 -5.92
CA PHE A 439 18.52 -14.24 -6.34
C PHE A 439 18.63 -15.37 -5.31
N GLU A 440 19.83 -15.70 -4.85
CA GLU A 440 20.06 -16.76 -3.85
C GLU A 440 19.44 -16.43 -2.49
N ALA A 441 19.44 -15.17 -2.10
CA ALA A 441 18.83 -14.68 -0.86
C ALA A 441 17.32 -14.42 -0.97
N LEU A 442 16.71 -14.64 -2.15
CA LEU A 442 15.28 -14.42 -2.33
C LEU A 442 14.49 -15.47 -1.55
N PRO A 443 13.54 -15.06 -0.69
CA PRO A 443 12.65 -16.00 -0.01
C PRO A 443 11.96 -16.94 -1.01
N PRO A 444 11.80 -18.23 -0.68
CA PRO A 444 11.31 -19.25 -1.63
C PRO A 444 9.85 -19.02 -2.07
N ASP A 445 9.10 -18.21 -1.32
CA ASP A 445 7.73 -17.81 -1.60
C ASP A 445 7.62 -16.57 -2.52
N LEU A 446 8.74 -15.90 -2.81
CA LEU A 446 8.79 -14.78 -3.73
C LEU A 446 9.26 -15.22 -5.12
N TYR A 447 8.54 -14.78 -6.14
CA TYR A 447 8.83 -15.12 -7.52
C TYR A 447 9.38 -13.91 -8.29
N PRO A 448 10.63 -13.97 -8.79
CA PRO A 448 11.20 -12.88 -9.56
C PRO A 448 10.63 -12.86 -10.97
N ARG A 449 10.30 -11.68 -11.46
CA ARG A 449 9.75 -11.51 -12.81
C ARG A 449 10.74 -11.94 -13.89
N CYS A 450 10.21 -12.41 -15.02
CA CYS A 450 11.02 -12.93 -16.12
C CYS A 450 11.93 -11.88 -16.76
N GLU A 451 11.48 -10.62 -16.79
CA GLU A 451 12.25 -9.50 -17.29
C GLU A 451 13.57 -9.35 -16.50
N PHE A 452 13.56 -9.63 -15.19
CA PHE A 452 14.77 -9.57 -14.37
C PHE A 452 15.77 -10.67 -14.73
N LYS A 453 15.27 -11.88 -14.97
CA LYS A 453 16.08 -13.03 -15.42
C LYS A 453 16.74 -12.75 -16.77
N VAL A 454 15.98 -12.25 -17.74
CA VAL A 454 16.52 -11.91 -19.08
C VAL A 454 17.56 -10.79 -19.02
N ILE A 455 17.29 -9.72 -18.27
CA ILE A 455 18.26 -8.63 -18.10
C ILE A 455 19.54 -9.17 -17.43
N HIS A 456 19.41 -10.01 -16.41
CA HIS A 456 20.56 -10.60 -15.73
C HIS A 456 21.38 -11.50 -16.67
N LEU A 457 20.72 -12.32 -17.50
CA LEU A 457 21.40 -13.14 -18.51
C LEU A 457 22.22 -12.27 -19.49
N ARG A 458 21.63 -11.17 -19.99
CA ARG A 458 22.34 -10.20 -20.86
C ARG A 458 23.54 -9.57 -20.15
N ASN A 459 23.39 -9.27 -18.86
CA ASN A 459 24.47 -8.72 -18.03
C ASN A 459 25.63 -9.71 -17.87
N MET A 460 25.33 -10.99 -17.63
CA MET A 460 26.34 -12.06 -17.54
C MET A 460 27.04 -12.28 -18.88
N ALA A 461 26.28 -12.36 -19.98
CA ALA A 461 26.83 -12.58 -21.33
C ALA A 461 27.84 -11.47 -21.72
N ALA A 462 27.57 -10.22 -21.35
CA ALA A 462 28.46 -9.08 -21.62
C ALA A 462 29.80 -9.14 -20.85
N LEU A 463 29.93 -9.99 -19.82
CA LEU A 463 31.20 -10.20 -19.11
C LEU A 463 32.14 -11.19 -19.82
N GLY A 464 31.70 -11.88 -20.87
CA GLY A 464 32.52 -12.79 -21.66
C GLY A 464 32.85 -14.10 -20.93
N LYS A 465 34.01 -14.71 -21.26
CA LYS A 465 34.48 -16.04 -20.78
C LYS A 465 34.87 -16.11 -19.29
N SER A 466 34.17 -15.40 -18.43
CA SER A 466 34.39 -15.49 -16.99
C SER A 466 33.83 -16.81 -16.46
N LYS A 467 34.71 -17.73 -16.04
CA LYS A 467 34.32 -19.03 -15.48
C LYS A 467 33.33 -18.91 -14.31
N ALA A 468 33.41 -17.82 -13.53
CA ALA A 468 32.51 -17.58 -12.40
C ALA A 468 31.03 -17.46 -12.80
N TRP A 469 30.74 -17.04 -14.04
CA TRP A 469 29.38 -16.77 -14.52
C TRP A 469 28.89 -17.73 -15.59
N GLN A 470 29.76 -18.63 -16.09
CA GLN A 470 29.38 -19.55 -17.17
C GLN A 470 28.28 -20.53 -16.75
N GLU A 471 28.42 -21.20 -15.61
CA GLU A 471 27.42 -22.15 -15.13
C GLU A 471 26.08 -21.47 -14.76
N PRO A 472 26.07 -20.37 -13.96
CA PRO A 472 24.82 -19.63 -13.71
C PRO A 472 24.15 -19.12 -14.99
N ALA A 473 24.93 -18.57 -15.93
CA ALA A 473 24.40 -18.08 -17.20
C ALA A 473 23.81 -19.21 -18.05
N LYS A 474 24.46 -20.38 -18.09
CA LYS A 474 23.97 -21.55 -18.83
C LYS A 474 22.67 -22.09 -18.23
N ALA A 475 22.58 -22.20 -16.90
CA ALA A 475 21.37 -22.61 -16.21
C ALA A 475 20.20 -21.66 -16.53
N LEU A 476 20.44 -20.34 -16.41
CA LEU A 476 19.44 -19.31 -16.68
C LEU A 476 19.04 -19.25 -18.16
N HIS A 477 19.99 -19.44 -19.07
CA HIS A 477 19.73 -19.52 -20.51
C HIS A 477 18.82 -20.70 -20.84
N ASN A 478 19.11 -21.89 -20.30
CA ASN A 478 18.28 -23.08 -20.53
C ASN A 478 16.84 -22.88 -20.01
N GLU A 479 16.70 -22.28 -18.82
CA GLU A 479 15.38 -21.94 -18.27
C GLU A 479 14.63 -20.98 -19.19
N LEU A 480 15.25 -19.87 -19.61
CA LEU A 480 14.61 -18.89 -20.48
C LEU A 480 14.34 -19.45 -21.88
N GLN A 481 15.16 -20.37 -22.39
CA GLN A 481 14.91 -21.05 -23.65
C GLN A 481 13.67 -21.94 -23.55
N GLN A 482 13.46 -22.62 -22.41
CA GLN A 482 12.22 -23.35 -22.16
C GLN A 482 11.00 -22.42 -22.17
N TRP A 483 11.13 -21.21 -21.64
CA TRP A 483 10.04 -20.22 -21.69
C TRP A 483 9.76 -19.77 -23.13
N ILE A 484 10.79 -19.48 -23.92
CA ILE A 484 10.62 -19.16 -25.34
C ILE A 484 9.89 -20.31 -26.07
N ASN A 485 10.29 -21.56 -25.81
CA ASN A 485 9.63 -22.75 -26.36
C ASN A 485 8.16 -22.87 -25.90
N ASN A 486 7.82 -22.36 -24.71
CA ASN A 486 6.47 -22.27 -24.20
C ASN A 486 5.66 -21.08 -24.74
N GLY A 487 6.23 -20.25 -25.63
CA GLY A 487 5.54 -19.17 -26.33
C GLY A 487 5.94 -17.74 -25.90
N TYR A 488 7.00 -17.54 -25.11
CA TYR A 488 7.47 -16.21 -24.71
C TYR A 488 8.31 -15.52 -25.81
N LEU A 489 7.76 -15.37 -27.01
CA LEU A 489 8.48 -14.85 -28.17
C LEU A 489 8.91 -13.37 -28.01
N GLY A 490 8.20 -12.61 -27.16
CA GLY A 490 8.49 -11.20 -26.86
C GLY A 490 9.76 -10.97 -26.06
N LEU A 491 10.35 -12.01 -25.45
CA LEU A 491 11.65 -11.90 -24.78
C LEU A 491 12.78 -11.62 -25.79
N GLY A 492 12.55 -11.92 -27.07
CA GLY A 492 13.54 -11.82 -28.13
C GLY A 492 14.58 -12.96 -28.09
N PRO A 493 15.54 -12.96 -29.02
CA PRO A 493 16.63 -13.92 -28.99
C PRO A 493 17.45 -13.74 -27.69
N LEU A 494 17.78 -14.87 -27.06
CA LEU A 494 18.69 -14.87 -25.92
C LEU A 494 20.12 -14.55 -26.41
N PRO A 495 20.94 -13.88 -25.59
CA PRO A 495 22.32 -13.62 -25.96
C PRO A 495 23.09 -14.93 -26.09
N ASP A 496 23.97 -15.01 -27.09
CA ASP A 496 24.92 -16.10 -27.22
C ASP A 496 25.82 -16.17 -25.99
N LEU A 497 25.93 -17.35 -25.40
CA LEU A 497 26.88 -17.57 -24.31
C LEU A 497 28.27 -17.84 -24.89
N PRO A 498 29.32 -17.18 -24.35
CA PRO A 498 30.67 -17.39 -24.83
C PRO A 498 31.11 -18.83 -24.52
N SER A 499 31.49 -19.55 -25.58
CA SER A 499 31.96 -20.95 -25.55
C SER A 499 33.26 -21.14 -24.77
#